data_AF-A0A838FA36-F1
#
_entry.id   AF-A0A838FA36-F1
#
_cell.length_a   1.000
_cell.length_b   1.000
_cell.length_c   1.000
_cell.angle_alpha   90.00
_cell.angle_beta   90.00
_cell.angle_gamma   90.00
#
_symmetry.space_group_name_H-M   'P 1'
#
loop_
_entity.id
_entity.type
_entity.pdbx_description
1 polymer ?
#
loop_
_entity_poly.entity_id
_entity_poly.type
_entity_poly.pdbx_seq_one_letter_code
_entity_poly.pdbx_strand_id
1 'polypeptide(L)' 'MFYHVKDLQFNARVSGPDPAFATLLLEQFGGANGELAAALRYFAQAFGAKNPYP' A
#
# COMPACT_ATOMS: atom_id res chain seq x y z
N MET A 1 -2.94 15.10 -10.10
CA MET A 1 -4.33 14.70 -9.80
C MET A 1 -4.39 13.18 -9.80
N PHE A 2 -5.09 12.58 -8.85
CA PHE A 2 -5.24 11.11 -8.75
C PHE A 2 -6.58 10.66 -9.33
N TYR A 3 -6.62 9.42 -9.83
CA TYR A 3 -7.84 8.73 -10.24
C TYR A 3 -7.80 7.30 -9.72
N HIS A 4 -8.96 6.69 -9.49
CA HIS A 4 -9.06 5.33 -8.95
C HIS A 4 -9.62 4.38 -10.01
N VAL A 5 -8.89 3.30 -10.27
CA VAL A 5 -9.30 2.19 -11.13
C VAL A 5 -9.71 1.03 -10.22
N LYS A 6 -10.87 0.42 -10.48
CA LYS A 6 -11.43 -0.63 -9.62
C LYS A 6 -10.69 -1.98 -9.74
N ASP A 7 -9.98 -2.18 -10.85
CA ASP A 7 -9.19 -3.37 -11.06
C ASP A 7 -7.94 -3.37 -10.17
N LEU A 8 -7.62 -4.53 -9.60
CA LEU A 8 -6.42 -4.70 -8.79
C LEU A 8 -5.16 -4.63 -9.67
N GLN A 9 -4.06 -4.09 -9.13
CA GLN A 9 -2.77 -4.05 -9.82
C GLN A 9 -2.26 -5.46 -10.17
N PHE A 10 -2.57 -6.44 -9.33
CA PHE A 10 -2.29 -7.86 -9.53
C PHE A 10 -3.46 -8.72 -9.04
N ASN A 11 -3.59 -9.92 -9.59
CA ASN A 11 -4.62 -10.86 -9.17
C ASN A 11 -4.32 -11.42 -7.76
N ALA A 12 -5.02 -10.90 -6.75
CA ALA A 12 -5.00 -11.41 -5.39
C ALA A 12 -5.91 -12.65 -5.27
N ARG A 13 -5.32 -13.84 -5.24
CA ARG A 13 -6.06 -15.12 -5.14
C ARG A 13 -6.26 -15.53 -3.69
N VAL A 14 -7.49 -15.86 -3.33
CA VAL A 14 -7.88 -16.36 -2.00
C VAL A 14 -8.50 -17.75 -2.17
N SER A 15 -7.96 -18.77 -1.52
CA SER A 15 -8.46 -20.15 -1.60
C SER A 15 -9.60 -20.44 -0.59
N GLY A 16 -9.66 -19.68 0.50
CA GLY A 16 -10.66 -19.78 1.55
C GLY A 16 -10.40 -18.77 2.67
N PRO A 17 -11.33 -18.61 3.63
CA PRO A 17 -11.14 -17.72 4.76
C PRO A 17 -10.09 -18.26 5.74
N ASP A 18 -9.14 -17.42 6.12
CA ASP A 18 -8.15 -17.70 7.18
C ASP A 18 -7.96 -16.45 8.07
N PRO A 19 -8.60 -16.40 9.26
CA PRO A 19 -8.49 -15.26 10.18
C PRO A 19 -7.09 -15.08 10.77
N ALA A 20 -6.34 -16.16 10.96
CA ALA A 20 -4.99 -16.08 11.53
C ALA A 20 -4.04 -15.43 10.53
N PHE A 21 -4.08 -15.86 9.27
CA PHE A 21 -3.32 -15.22 8.20
C PHE A 21 -3.78 -13.78 7.93
N ALA A 22 -5.09 -13.51 7.97
CA ALA A 22 -5.61 -12.15 7.84
C ALA A 22 -5.07 -11.21 8.94
N THR A 23 -4.86 -11.72 10.16
CA THR A 23 -4.27 -10.95 11.26
C THR A 23 -2.81 -10.59 10.96
N LEU A 24 -2.03 -11.51 10.40
CA LEU A 24 -0.65 -11.24 9.97
C LEU A 24 -0.60 -10.18 8.84
N LEU A 25 -1.56 -10.22 7.90
CA LEU A 25 -1.65 -9.23 6.83
C LEU A 25 -1.92 -7.80 7.32
N LEU A 26 -2.47 -7.61 8.52
CA LEU A 26 -2.66 -6.27 9.09
C LEU A 26 -1.35 -5.52 9.30
N GLU A 27 -0.24 -6.23 9.58
CA GLU A 27 1.08 -5.60 9.67
C GLU A 27 1.52 -5.00 8.33
N GLN A 28 1.29 -5.71 7.21
CA GLN A 28 1.62 -5.17 5.89
C GLN A 28 0.62 -4.10 5.43
N PHE A 29 -0.63 -4.15 5.87
CA PHE A 29 -1.62 -3.13 5.52
C PHE A 29 -1.37 -1.80 6.25
N GLY A 30 -1.25 -1.83 7.58
CA GLY A 30 -1.21 -0.63 8.43
C GLY A 30 -0.12 -0.63 9.50
N GLY A 31 0.73 -1.64 9.56
CA GLY A 31 1.87 -1.69 10.48
C GLY A 31 2.97 -0.67 10.13
N ALA A 32 3.99 -0.60 10.97
CA ALA A 32 5.02 0.44 10.89
C ALA A 32 5.82 0.41 9.57
N ASN A 33 5.92 -0.78 8.96
CA ASN A 33 6.59 -1.01 7.68
C ASN A 33 5.62 -1.45 6.57
N GLY A 34 4.31 -1.24 6.78
CA GLY A 34 3.28 -1.61 5.81
C GLY A 34 3.18 -0.64 4.63
N GLU A 35 2.35 -1.03 3.66
CA GLU A 35 2.10 -0.31 2.41
C GLU A 35 1.56 1.09 2.64
N LEU A 36 0.65 1.27 3.61
CA LEU A 36 0.11 2.60 3.92
C LEU A 36 1.22 3.54 4.43
N ALA A 37 2.12 3.04 5.27
CA ALA A 37 3.25 3.83 5.76
C ALA A 37 4.19 4.21 4.62
N ALA A 38 4.52 3.26 3.73
CA ALA A 38 5.35 3.53 2.56
C ALA A 38 4.71 4.55 1.61
N ALA A 39 3.45 4.34 1.24
CA ALA A 39 2.70 5.21 0.34
C ALA A 39 2.63 6.66 0.88
N LEU A 40 2.28 6.84 2.15
CA LEU A 40 2.19 8.17 2.75
C LEU A 40 3.56 8.84 2.91
N ARG A 41 4.62 8.07 3.23
CA ARG A 41 5.99 8.60 3.31
C ARG A 41 6.42 9.20 1.97
N TYR A 42 6.32 8.42 0.89
CA TYR A 42 6.71 8.90 -0.45
C TYR A 42 5.79 10.01 -0.95
N PHE A 43 4.49 9.91 -0.67
CA PHE A 43 3.52 10.94 -1.01
C PHE A 43 3.88 12.29 -0.35
N ALA A 44 4.16 12.30 0.95
CA ALA A 44 4.55 13.51 1.68
C ALA A 44 5.90 14.06 1.19
N GLN A 45 6.89 13.19 0.97
CA GLN A 45 8.21 13.58 0.46
C GLN A 45 8.13 14.25 -0.91
N ALA A 46 7.21 13.80 -1.78
CA ALA A 46 7.06 14.34 -3.13
C ALA A 46 6.72 15.84 -3.16
N PHE A 47 5.99 16.37 -2.16
CA PHE A 47 5.67 17.80 -2.10
C PHE A 47 6.88 18.70 -1.81
N GLY A 48 7.87 18.18 -1.08
CA GLY A 48 9.09 18.90 -0.71
C GLY A 48 10.28 18.64 -1.63
N ALA A 49 10.14 17.76 -2.62
CA ALA A 49 11.23 17.34 -3.50
C ALA A 49 11.68 18.50 -4.41
N LYS A 50 12.91 18.99 -4.22
CA LYS A 50 13.51 20.05 -5.05
C LYS A 50 13.95 19.56 -6.43
N ASN A 51 14.29 18.27 -6.53
CA ASN A 51 14.58 17.60 -7.78
C ASN A 51 13.64 16.39 -7.91
N PRO A 52 12.56 16.49 -8.69
CA PRO A 52 11.66 15.37 -8.92
C PRO A 52 12.38 14.28 -9.74
N TYR A 53 12.26 13.02 -9.32
CA TYR A 53 12.86 11.86 -9.99
C TYR A 53 12.36 11.73 -11.45
N PRO A 54 13.20 11.35 -12.43
CA PRO A 54 14.49 10.64 -12.29
C PRO A 54 15.64 11.48 -11.72
#